data_AF-A0A1H0YNF8-F1
#
_entry.id   AF-A0A1H0YNF8-F1
#
_cell.length_a   1.000
_cell.length_b   1.000
_cell.length_c   1.000
_cell.angle_alpha   90.00
_cell.angle_beta   90.00
_cell.angle_gamma   90.00
#
_symmetry.space_group_name_H-M   'P 1'
#
loop_
_entity.id
_entity.type
_entity.pdbx_description
1 polymer ?
#
loop_
_entity_poly.entity_id
_entity_poly.type
_entity_poly.pdbx_seq_one_letter_code
_entity_poly.pdbx_strand_id
1 'polypeptide(L)' 'MTKEKIGLQIATFILKIVLVIVLIALAFIIGAMIGYGVLGDGNPFAIFEKEIWVHIFSYFTKPTIVN' A
#
# COMPACT_ATOMS: atom_id res chain seq x y z
N MET A 1 17.58 -3.74 -36.57
CA MET A 1 16.49 -3.85 -35.57
C MET A 1 15.52 -2.70 -35.83
N THR A 2 14.32 -2.98 -36.33
CA THR A 2 13.34 -1.96 -36.78
C THR A 2 12.81 -1.17 -35.57
N LYS A 3 12.61 0.15 -35.69
CA LYS A 3 12.14 1.02 -34.58
C LYS A 3 10.86 0.49 -33.91
N GLU A 4 10.01 -0.19 -34.68
CA GLU A 4 8.81 -0.88 -34.22
C GLU A 4 9.06 -1.96 -33.16
N LYS A 5 10.10 -2.78 -33.33
CA LYS A 5 10.47 -3.84 -32.37
C LYS A 5 10.91 -3.26 -31.02
N ILE A 6 11.57 -2.11 -31.02
CA ILE A 6 12.06 -1.44 -29.80
C ILE A 6 10.88 -0.86 -29.00
N GLY A 7 9.92 -0.21 -29.67
CA GLY A 7 8.74 0.33 -29.01
C GLY A 7 7.89 -0.74 -28.30
N LEU A 8 7.68 -1.88 -28.98
CA LEU A 8 6.98 -3.03 -28.40
C LEU A 8 7.70 -3.63 -27.18
N GLN A 9 9.03 -3.69 -27.22
CA GLN A 9 9.85 -4.17 -26.10
C GLN A 9 9.74 -3.24 -24.88
N ILE A 10 9.81 -1.92 -25.09
CA ILE A 10 9.68 -0.93 -24.01
C ILE A 10 8.27 -0.98 -23.42
N ALA A 11 7.23 -1.01 -24.25
CA ALA A 11 5.84 -1.10 -23.77
C ALA A 11 5.63 -2.35 -22.89
N THR A 12 6.15 -3.50 -23.33
CA THR A 12 6.09 -4.76 -22.57
C THR A 12 6.85 -4.66 -21.24
N PHE A 13 7.99 -3.98 -21.22
CA PHE A 13 8.78 -3.78 -20.01
C PHE A 13 8.06 -2.88 -19.00
N ILE A 14 7.48 -1.76 -19.46
CA ILE A 14 6.70 -0.86 -18.61
C ILE A 14 5.46 -1.57 -18.05
N LEU A 15 4.77 -2.38 -18.86
CA LEU A 15 3.63 -3.16 -18.39
C LEU A 15 4.01 -4.11 -17.23
N LYS A 16 5.17 -4.76 -17.31
CA LYS A 16 5.69 -5.61 -16.22
C LYS A 16 5.95 -4.80 -14.95
N ILE A 17 6.54 -3.62 -15.07
CA ILE A 17 6.79 -2.74 -13.92
C ILE A 17 5.46 -2.32 -13.27
N VAL A 18 4.49 -1.88 -14.08
CA VAL A 18 3.15 -1.51 -13.60
C VAL A 18 2.49 -2.69 -12.89
N LEU A 19 2.60 -3.90 -13.44
CA LEU A 19 2.07 -5.11 -12.81
C LEU A 19 2.70 -5.35 -11.42
N VAL A 20 4.02 -5.23 -11.30
CA VAL A 20 4.71 -5.38 -10.01
C VAL A 20 4.26 -4.32 -9.00
N ILE A 21 4.10 -3.06 -9.42
CA ILE A 21 3.61 -1.98 -8.57
C ILE A 21 2.19 -2.29 -8.05
N VAL A 22 1.30 -2.78 -8.93
CA VAL A 22 -0.05 -3.18 -8.54
C VAL A 22 -0.02 -4.33 -7.54
N LEU A 23 0.83 -5.33 -7.75
CA LEU A 23 0.98 -6.44 -6.81
C LEU A 23 1.48 -5.98 -5.43
N ILE A 24 2.43 -5.04 -5.40
CA ILE A 24 2.92 -4.43 -4.15
C ILE A 24 1.78 -3.67 -3.45
N ALA A 25 1.01 -2.87 -4.18
CA ALA A 25 -0.13 -2.13 -3.61
C ALA A 25 -1.20 -3.07 -3.04
N LEU A 26 -1.52 -4.16 -3.75
CA LEU A 26 -2.45 -5.18 -3.26
C LEU A 26 -1.92 -5.88 -2.01
N ALA A 27 -0.65 -6.28 -2.01
CA ALA A 27 -0.02 -6.90 -0.85
C ALA A 27 -0.02 -5.97 0.36
N PHE A 28 0.22 -4.67 0.15
CA PHE A 28 0.15 -3.66 1.20
C PHE A 28 -1.27 -3.51 1.76
N ILE A 29 -2.28 -3.40 0.90
CA ILE A 29 -3.69 -3.31 1.33
C ILE A 29 -4.09 -4.54 2.13
N ILE A 30 -3.79 -5.74 1.62
CA ILE A 30 -4.11 -7.00 2.31
C ILE A 30 -3.36 -7.09 3.65
N GLY A 31 -2.07 -6.73 3.67
CA GLY A 31 -1.27 -6.69 4.89
C GLY A 31 -1.83 -5.72 5.94
N ALA A 32 -2.26 -4.53 5.52
CA ALA A 32 -2.90 -3.55 6.39
C ALA A 32 -4.26 -4.04 6.89
N MET A 33 -5.08 -4.66 6.04
CA MET A 33 -6.36 -5.26 6.44
C MET A 33 -6.18 -6.33 7.50
N ILE A 34 -5.19 -7.21 7.34
CA ILE A 34 -4.86 -8.26 8.31
C ILE A 34 -4.32 -7.63 9.60
N GLY A 35 -3.36 -6.69 9.49
CA GLY A 35 -2.75 -6.04 10.64
C GLY A 35 -3.75 -5.24 11.49
N TYR A 36 -4.63 -4.47 10.85
CA TYR A 36 -5.64 -3.68 11.56
C TYR A 36 -6.82 -4.54 12.03
N GLY A 37 -7.32 -5.45 11.18
CA GLY A 37 -8.59 -6.13 11.43
C GLY A 37 -8.51 -7.52 12.04
N VAL A 38 -7.35 -8.21 11.97
CA VAL A 38 -7.16 -9.52 12.63
C VAL A 38 -6.38 -9.37 13.94
N LEU A 39 -5.37 -8.51 13.97
CA LEU A 39 -4.57 -8.26 15.18
C LEU A 39 -5.12 -7.09 16.04
N GLY A 40 -5.89 -6.19 15.43
CA GLY A 40 -6.68 -5.20 16.15
C GLY A 40 -8.16 -5.57 16.13
N ASP A 41 -8.93 -5.12 17.12
CA ASP A 41 -10.39 -5.34 17.21
C ASP A 41 -11.20 -4.54 16.15
N GLY A 42 -10.57 -4.17 15.04
CA GLY A 42 -11.11 -3.25 14.03
C GLY A 42 -11.74 -3.93 12.82
N ASN A 43 -12.59 -3.22 12.09
CA ASN A 43 -13.08 -3.67 10.79
C ASN A 43 -11.94 -3.63 9.74
N PRO A 44 -11.60 -4.73 9.04
CA PRO A 44 -10.55 -4.74 8.02
C PRO A 44 -10.72 -3.66 6.94
N PHE A 45 -11.95 -3.26 6.61
CA PHE A 45 -12.21 -2.22 5.62
C PHE A 45 -11.99 -0.80 6.13
N ALA A 46 -11.85 -0.60 7.45
CA ALA A 46 -11.61 0.73 8.02
C ALA A 46 -10.23 1.30 7.63
N ILE A 47 -9.33 0.50 7.05
CA ILE A 47 -8.05 1.02 6.50
C ILE A 47 -8.26 2.06 5.38
N PHE A 48 -9.44 2.11 4.76
CA PHE A 48 -9.80 3.13 3.77
C PHE A 48 -10.29 4.43 4.42
N GLU A 49 -10.53 4.42 5.73
CA GLU A 49 -10.98 5.59 6.49
C GLU A 49 -9.78 6.39 7.00
N LYS A 50 -9.84 7.71 6.84
CA LYS A 50 -8.78 8.62 7.30
C LYS A 50 -8.55 8.54 8.82
N GLU A 51 -9.61 8.28 9.58
CA GLU A 51 -9.57 8.24 11.05
C GLU A 51 -8.60 7.16 11.57
N ILE A 52 -8.55 5.99 10.90
CA ILE A 52 -7.62 4.91 11.25
C ILE A 52 -6.17 5.35 11.09
N TRP A 53 -5.85 6.05 10.01
CA TRP A 53 -4.51 6.58 9.80
C TRP A 53 -4.15 7.64 10.85
N VAL A 54 -5.09 8.52 11.21
CA VAL A 54 -4.87 9.48 12.31
C VAL A 54 -4.61 8.75 13.63
N HIS A 55 -5.35 7.67 13.92
CA HIS A 55 -5.12 6.83 15.09
C HIS A 55 -3.73 6.19 15.07
N ILE A 56 -3.31 5.60 13.94
CA ILE A 56 -1.97 5.02 13.76
C ILE A 56 -0.88 6.08 13.94
N PHE A 57 -1.02 7.23 13.30
CA PHE A 57 -0.03 8.30 13.42
C PHE A 57 0.02 8.89 14.83
N SER A 58 -1.09 8.84 15.58
CA SER A 58 -1.14 9.30 16.97
C SER A 58 -0.13 8.58 17.87
N TYR A 59 0.20 7.32 17.58
CA TYR A 59 1.24 6.56 18.31
C TYR A 59 2.64 7.19 18.17
N PHE A 60 2.93 7.82 17.03
CA PHE A 60 4.21 8.47 16.77
C PHE A 60 4.22 9.94 17.18
N THR A 61 3.06 10.60 17.19
CA THR A 61 2.97 12.04 17.47
C THR A 61 2.75 12.36 18.94
N LYS A 62 2.28 11.43 19.78
CA LYS A 62 2.16 11.69 21.22
C LYS A 62 3.58 11.71 21.82
N PRO A 63 4.11 12.87 22.27
CA PRO A 63 5.29 12.83 23.10
C PRO A 63 4.84 12.20 24.41
N THR A 64 5.48 11.11 24.82
CA THR A 64 5.31 10.48 26.13
C THR A 64 5.88 11.39 27.23
N ILE A 65 5.43 12.63 27.31
CA ILE A 65 5.49 13.44 28.53
C ILE A 65 4.21 13.14 29.31
N VAL A 66 4.24 11.95 29.90
CA VAL A 66 3.47 11.62 31.09
C VAL A 66 3.82 12.64 32.17
N ASN A 67 2.79 13.28 32.73
CA ASN A 67 2.85 13.93 34.03
C ASN A 67 2.36 12.91 35.07
#